data_AF-A0A3D0U4Q0-F1
#
_entry.id   AF-A0A3D0U4Q0-F1
#
_cell.length_a   1.000
_cell.length_b   1.000
_cell.length_c   1.000
_cell.angle_alpha   90.00
_cell.angle_beta   90.00
_cell.angle_gamma   90.00
#
_symmetry.space_group_name_H-M   'P 1'
#
loop_
_entity.id
_entity.type
_entity.pdbx_description
1 polymer ?
#
loop_
_entity_poly.entity_id
_entity_poly.type
_entity_poly.pdbx_seq_one_letter_code
_entity_poly.pdbx_strand_id
1 'polypeptide(L)'
;KMEFPAPRECAGICIEEIVGDHARDIAASLGDVLSNKLKYLARDDVSSNNADNRNDPGLINNMNFTFRNFSMKEILAITEVMEKEFPEFVDVRGVSGDATVYKYNYATRATSKDLYKWLNILLLDMGYEEHEYRVTVRNGRTFSVEQVIADQRARSDREGRFN
;
A
#
# COMPACT_ATOMS: atom_id res chain seq x y z
N LYS A 1 22.28 -1.92 11.91
CA LYS A 1 22.91 -2.51 10.70
C LYS A 1 21.96 -3.58 10.20
N MET A 2 21.38 -3.39 9.01
CA MET A 2 20.61 -4.42 8.32
C MET A 2 21.61 -5.27 7.56
N GLU A 3 21.62 -6.58 7.81
CA GLU A 3 22.53 -7.52 7.19
C GLU A 3 21.67 -8.46 6.33
N PHE A 4 21.84 -8.35 5.01
CA PHE A 4 21.11 -9.14 4.04
C PHE A 4 21.85 -10.46 3.84
N PRO A 5 21.19 -11.62 4.00
CA PRO A 5 21.85 -12.91 3.89
C PRO A 5 22.17 -13.22 2.42
N ALA A 6 23.42 -13.00 2.02
CA ALA A 6 23.94 -13.44 0.73
C ALA A 6 24.31 -14.95 0.79
N PRO A 7 24.22 -15.70 -0.33
CA PRO A 7 24.70 -17.08 -0.42
C PRO A 7 26.18 -17.20 -0.02
N ARG A 8 26.57 -18.36 0.54
CA ARG A 8 27.87 -18.59 1.20
C ARG A 8 29.13 -18.33 0.34
N GLU A 9 28.98 -18.17 -0.97
CA GLU A 9 30.09 -17.90 -1.90
C GLU A 9 29.81 -16.68 -2.80
N CYS A 10 29.57 -15.51 -2.21
CA CYS A 10 29.45 -14.28 -2.99
C CYS A 10 30.55 -13.27 -2.61
N ALA A 11 31.41 -12.95 -3.59
CA ALA A 11 32.32 -11.81 -3.51
C ALA A 11 31.53 -10.49 -3.60
N GLY A 12 32.13 -9.36 -3.19
CA GLY A 12 31.46 -8.05 -3.12
C GLY A 12 30.73 -7.61 -4.40
N ILE A 13 31.14 -8.12 -5.56
CA ILE A 13 30.49 -7.90 -6.85
C ILE A 13 29.06 -8.50 -6.91
N CYS A 14 28.81 -9.68 -6.30
CA CYS A 14 27.44 -10.22 -6.18
C CYS A 14 26.52 -9.30 -5.40
N ILE A 15 27.05 -8.64 -4.35
CA ILE A 15 26.23 -7.79 -3.47
C ILE A 15 25.80 -6.54 -4.24
N GLU A 16 26.71 -5.97 -5.04
CA GLU A 16 26.39 -4.84 -5.92
C GLU A 16 25.44 -5.22 -7.06
N GLU A 17 25.57 -6.43 -7.60
CA GLU A 17 24.69 -6.96 -8.65
C GLU A 17 23.27 -7.24 -8.13
N ILE A 18 23.13 -7.88 -6.97
CA ILE A 18 21.84 -8.13 -6.31
C ILE A 18 21.15 -6.80 -5.94
N VAL A 19 21.90 -5.83 -5.43
CA VAL A 19 21.35 -4.49 -5.12
C VAL A 19 20.97 -3.75 -6.42
N GLY A 20 21.73 -3.93 -7.49
CA GLY A 20 21.44 -3.37 -8.82
C GLY A 20 20.18 -3.93 -9.46
N ASP A 21 19.98 -5.25 -9.39
CA ASP A 21 18.81 -5.92 -9.97
C ASP A 21 17.54 -5.63 -9.16
N HIS A 22 17.62 -5.62 -7.82
CA HIS A 22 16.50 -5.18 -7.01
C HIS A 22 16.13 -3.70 -7.21
N ALA A 23 17.11 -2.82 -7.44
CA ALA A 23 16.83 -1.42 -7.77
C ALA A 23 16.14 -1.27 -9.14
N ARG A 24 16.45 -2.13 -10.11
CA ARG A 24 15.78 -2.17 -11.42
C ARG A 24 14.35 -2.69 -11.32
N ASP A 25 14.11 -3.73 -10.53
CA ASP A 25 12.76 -4.27 -10.31
C ASP A 25 11.86 -3.26 -9.57
N ILE A 26 12.42 -2.52 -8.62
CA ILE A 26 11.72 -1.43 -7.93
C ILE A 26 11.45 -0.26 -8.90
N ALA A 27 12.39 0.08 -9.78
CA ALA A 27 12.18 1.16 -10.76
C ALA A 27 11.17 0.78 -11.86
N ALA A 28 11.18 -0.47 -12.31
CA ALA A 28 10.23 -1.00 -13.28
C ALA A 28 8.81 -1.04 -12.71
N SER A 29 8.65 -1.56 -11.49
CA SER A 29 7.35 -1.57 -10.80
C SER A 29 6.81 -0.16 -10.52
N LEU A 30 7.67 0.81 -10.19
CA LEU A 30 7.25 2.21 -10.03
C LEU A 30 6.79 2.85 -11.34
N GLY A 31 7.42 2.52 -12.47
CA GLY A 31 7.04 3.00 -13.80
C GLY A 31 5.66 2.50 -14.27
N ASP A 32 5.36 1.23 -14.01
CA ASP A 32 4.07 0.61 -14.36
C ASP A 32 2.92 1.15 -13.50
N VAL A 33 3.19 1.36 -12.21
CA VAL A 33 2.24 1.97 -11.26
C VAL A 33 1.92 3.41 -11.67
N LEU A 34 2.92 4.20 -12.05
CA LEU A 34 2.71 5.57 -12.55
C LEU A 34 1.89 5.58 -13.84
N SER A 35 2.16 4.65 -14.76
CA SER A 35 1.42 4.56 -16.04
C SER A 35 -0.04 4.15 -15.84
N ASN A 36 -0.32 3.23 -14.91
CA ASN A 36 -1.69 2.87 -14.56
C ASN A 36 -2.42 4.03 -13.86
N LYS A 37 -1.78 4.71 -12.92
CA LYS A 37 -2.34 5.91 -12.27
C LYS A 37 -2.65 7.02 -13.28
N LEU A 38 -1.77 7.28 -14.26
CA LEU A 38 -2.00 8.25 -15.34
C LEU A 38 -3.18 7.87 -16.22
N LYS A 39 -3.36 6.58 -16.55
CA LYS A 39 -4.54 6.12 -17.31
C LYS A 39 -5.86 6.34 -16.58
N TYR A 40 -5.86 6.28 -15.24
CA TYR A 40 -7.06 6.54 -14.44
C TYR A 40 -7.33 8.04 -14.28
N LEU A 41 -6.30 8.87 -14.05
CA LEU A 41 -6.46 10.32 -14.02
C LEU A 41 -6.93 10.88 -15.38
N ALA A 42 -6.38 10.37 -16.48
CA ALA A 42 -6.81 10.75 -17.83
C ALA A 42 -8.25 10.30 -18.17
N ARG A 43 -8.86 9.40 -17.39
CA ARG A 43 -10.25 8.97 -17.56
C ARG A 43 -11.26 9.82 -16.78
N ASP A 44 -10.84 10.46 -15.69
CA ASP A 44 -11.70 11.33 -14.87
C ASP A 44 -11.73 12.80 -15.37
N ASP A 45 -10.99 13.14 -16.43
CA ASP A 45 -10.94 14.50 -17.03
C ASP A 45 -12.12 14.82 -17.99
N VAL A 46 -13.29 14.22 -17.75
CA VAL A 46 -14.55 14.61 -18.41
C VAL A 46 -15.63 14.83 -17.37
N SER A 47 -15.91 16.12 -17.10
CA SER A 47 -17.02 16.69 -16.33
C SER A 47 -16.75 16.77 -14.81
N SER A 48 -16.83 17.92 -14.13
CA SER A 48 -17.71 19.07 -14.28
C SER A 48 -17.16 20.23 -13.44
N ASN A 49 -17.12 21.43 -14.03
CA ASN A 49 -16.94 22.69 -13.33
C ASN A 49 -17.94 22.85 -12.17
N ASN A 50 -17.45 23.10 -10.96
CA ASN A 50 -18.15 23.94 -9.98
C ASN A 50 -17.09 24.66 -9.14
N ALA A 51 -16.96 25.95 -9.42
CA ALA A 51 -16.19 26.86 -8.60
C ALA A 51 -16.93 27.06 -7.27
N ASP A 52 -16.39 26.53 -6.18
CA ASP A 52 -16.87 26.85 -4.83
C ASP A 52 -15.72 27.48 -4.04
N ASN A 53 -15.85 28.78 -3.79
CA ASN A 53 -14.95 29.58 -2.96
C ASN A 53 -14.99 29.08 -1.51
N ARG A 54 -14.03 28.27 -1.07
CA ARG A 54 -13.80 28.01 0.36
C ARG A 54 -12.31 27.96 0.69
N ASN A 55 -11.80 29.06 1.25
CA ASN A 55 -10.56 29.10 2.03
C ASN A 55 -10.75 28.48 3.43
N ASP A 56 -11.50 27.38 3.53
CA ASP A 56 -11.52 26.56 4.73
C ASP A 56 -10.86 25.23 4.35
N PRO A 57 -9.65 24.93 4.87
CA PRO A 57 -9.02 23.67 4.57
C PRO A 57 -9.93 22.58 5.15
N GLY A 58 -10.71 21.90 4.29
CA GLY A 58 -11.87 21.08 4.66
C GLY A 58 -11.67 20.12 5.82
N LEU A 59 -12.73 19.79 6.56
CA LEU A 59 -12.70 19.05 7.82
C LEU A 59 -11.73 17.84 7.80
N ILE A 60 -10.77 17.81 8.73
CA ILE A 60 -9.82 16.69 8.87
C ILE A 60 -10.54 15.48 9.44
N ASN A 61 -10.56 14.40 8.68
CA ASN A 61 -11.07 13.10 9.07
C ASN A 61 -9.96 12.25 9.68
N ASN A 62 -10.10 11.94 10.97
CA ASN A 62 -9.30 10.90 11.61
C ASN A 62 -9.92 9.53 11.33
N MET A 63 -9.14 8.68 10.66
CA MET A 63 -9.47 7.32 10.26
C MET A 63 -8.59 6.33 11.03
N ASN A 64 -9.18 5.22 11.46
CA ASN A 64 -8.48 4.17 12.19
C ASN A 64 -8.36 2.94 11.30
N PHE A 65 -7.15 2.62 10.85
CA PHE A 65 -6.85 1.41 10.10
C PHE A 65 -6.38 0.31 11.05
N THR A 66 -6.84 -0.91 10.82
CA THR A 66 -6.38 -2.11 11.51
C THR A 66 -6.04 -3.16 10.48
N PHE A 67 -4.76 -3.49 10.38
CA PHE A 67 -4.22 -4.51 9.50
C PHE A 67 -4.07 -5.82 10.29
N ARG A 68 -4.50 -6.93 9.70
CA ARG A 68 -4.44 -8.28 10.30
C ARG A 68 -3.83 -9.28 9.32
N ASN A 69 -2.99 -10.15 9.86
CA ASN A 69 -2.33 -11.24 9.14
C ASN A 69 -1.37 -10.80 8.01
N PHE A 70 -1.05 -9.51 7.92
CA PHE A 70 0.01 -9.01 7.05
C PHE A 70 1.36 -9.11 7.75
N SER A 71 2.42 -9.38 7.00
CA SER A 71 3.79 -9.20 7.49
C SER A 71 4.07 -7.72 7.75
N MET A 72 5.03 -7.44 8.64
CA MET A 72 5.45 -6.05 8.90
C MET A 72 5.98 -5.36 7.64
N LYS A 73 6.64 -6.11 6.74
CA LYS A 73 7.13 -5.57 5.46
C LYS A 73 5.97 -5.08 4.58
N GLU A 74 4.90 -5.87 4.47
CA GLU A 74 3.70 -5.49 3.71
C GLU A 74 2.99 -4.29 4.36
N ILE A 75 2.86 -4.28 5.69
CA ILE A 75 2.24 -3.16 6.41
C ILE A 75 2.99 -1.86 6.16
N LEU A 76 4.32 -1.86 6.26
CA LEU A 76 5.13 -0.67 6.04
C LEU A 76 5.00 -0.17 4.60
N ALA A 77 5.00 -1.07 3.61
CA ALA A 77 4.78 -0.71 2.22
C ALA A 77 3.38 -0.09 2.00
N ILE A 78 2.35 -0.68 2.61
CA ILE A 78 0.98 -0.14 2.55
C ILE A 78 0.94 1.27 3.15
N THR A 79 1.43 1.46 4.38
CA THR A 79 1.38 2.75 5.06
C THR A 79 2.21 3.82 4.36
N GLU A 80 3.37 3.45 3.78
CA GLU A 80 4.20 4.38 3.02
C GLU A 80 3.45 4.91 1.78
N VAL A 81 2.76 4.04 1.05
CA VAL A 81 1.94 4.47 -0.10
C VAL A 81 0.74 5.28 0.37
N MET A 82 0.12 4.95 1.50
CA MET A 82 -0.95 5.75 2.08
C MET A 82 -0.52 7.17 2.45
N GLU A 83 0.70 7.35 2.94
CA GLU A 83 1.19 8.69 3.30
C GLU A 83 1.62 9.51 2.07
N LYS A 84 2.16 8.85 1.04
CA LYS A 84 2.70 9.55 -0.14
C LYS A 84 1.67 9.78 -1.25
N GLU A 85 0.78 8.81 -1.46
CA GLU A 85 -0.03 8.74 -2.69
C GLU A 85 -1.54 8.89 -2.44
N PHE A 86 -2.02 8.62 -1.23
CA PHE A 86 -3.46 8.77 -0.98
C PHE A 86 -3.86 10.25 -0.99
N PRO A 87 -5.06 10.55 -1.48
CA PRO A 87 -5.52 11.92 -1.61
C PRO A 87 -5.60 12.61 -0.24
N GLU A 88 -5.16 13.86 -0.22
CA GLU A 88 -5.32 14.77 0.92
C GLU A 88 -4.83 14.21 2.26
N PHE A 89 -3.75 13.41 2.22
CA PHE A 89 -3.03 13.02 3.43
C PHE A 89 -2.62 14.27 4.23
N VAL A 90 -2.79 14.19 5.55
CA VAL A 90 -2.39 15.25 6.47
C VAL A 90 -1.28 14.78 7.39
N ASP A 91 -1.50 13.71 8.16
CA ASP A 91 -0.56 13.25 9.17
C ASP A 91 -0.92 11.85 9.72
N VAL A 92 0.01 11.23 10.45
CA VAL A 92 -0.19 10.02 11.26
C VAL A 92 -0.18 10.37 12.73
N ARG A 93 -1.32 10.12 13.40
CA ARG A 93 -1.50 10.51 14.81
C ARG A 93 -1.12 9.44 15.82
N GLY A 94 -0.68 8.28 15.35
CA GLY A 94 -0.22 7.21 16.21
C GLY A 94 -0.29 5.84 15.55
N VAL A 95 0.62 4.99 16.00
CA VAL A 95 0.78 3.62 15.58
C VAL A 95 0.82 2.75 16.83
N SER A 96 0.13 1.62 16.80
CA SER A 96 0.19 0.65 17.90
C SER A 96 -0.13 -0.75 17.40
N GLY A 97 0.40 -1.79 18.03
CA GLY A 97 0.13 -3.16 17.62
C GLY A 97 1.36 -4.07 17.68
N ASP A 98 1.19 -5.27 17.16
CA ASP A 98 2.21 -6.31 17.06
C ASP A 98 2.20 -6.96 15.66
N ALA A 99 2.92 -8.07 15.51
CA ALA A 99 3.03 -8.81 14.25
C ALA A 99 1.71 -9.42 13.74
N THR A 100 0.68 -9.53 14.59
CA THR A 100 -0.62 -10.11 14.22
C THR A 100 -1.68 -9.05 13.94
N VAL A 101 -1.62 -7.93 14.68
CA VAL A 101 -2.58 -6.83 14.56
C VAL A 101 -1.82 -5.51 14.63
N TYR A 102 -1.90 -4.72 13.55
CA TYR A 102 -1.29 -3.40 13.49
C TYR A 102 -2.36 -2.33 13.31
N LYS A 103 -2.37 -1.34 14.21
CA LYS A 103 -3.31 -0.23 14.23
C LYS A 103 -2.60 1.05 13.83
N TYR A 104 -3.24 1.81 12.97
CA TYR A 104 -2.66 2.96 12.32
C TYR A 104 -3.69 4.09 12.22
N ASN A 105 -3.42 5.21 12.92
CA ASN A 105 -4.32 6.35 12.99
C ASN A 105 -3.92 7.39 11.93
N TYR A 106 -4.73 7.47 10.89
CA TYR A 106 -4.46 8.23 9.68
C TYR A 106 -5.37 9.46 9.58
N ALA A 107 -4.79 10.65 9.44
CA ALA A 107 -5.52 11.89 9.26
C ALA A 107 -5.49 12.31 7.78
N THR A 108 -6.67 12.55 7.21
CA THR A 108 -6.85 12.93 5.80
C THR A 108 -8.08 13.82 5.65
N ARG A 109 -8.16 14.59 4.57
CA ARG A 109 -9.39 15.32 4.21
C ARG A 109 -10.28 14.51 3.26
N ALA A 110 -9.75 13.41 2.69
CA ALA A 110 -10.49 12.54 1.79
C ALA A 110 -11.66 11.83 2.48
N THR A 111 -12.64 11.42 1.67
CA THR A 111 -13.79 10.67 2.17
C THR A 111 -13.44 9.21 2.41
N SER A 112 -14.20 8.52 3.26
CA SER A 112 -14.02 7.08 3.48
C SER A 112 -14.26 6.24 2.23
N LYS A 113 -15.10 6.72 1.30
CA LYS A 113 -15.32 6.08 -0.01
C LYS A 113 -14.05 6.12 -0.86
N ASP A 114 -13.37 7.26 -0.88
CA ASP A 114 -12.13 7.42 -1.65
C ASP A 114 -11.03 6.54 -1.06
N LEU A 115 -10.84 6.58 0.26
CA LEU A 115 -9.86 5.72 0.94
C LEU A 115 -10.14 4.23 0.71
N TYR A 116 -11.40 3.82 0.72
CA TYR A 116 -11.77 2.43 0.41
C TYR A 116 -11.36 2.04 -1.01
N LYS A 117 -11.63 2.90 -2.00
CA LYS A 117 -11.21 2.68 -3.40
C LYS A 117 -9.70 2.59 -3.51
N TRP A 118 -8.98 3.57 -2.96
CA TRP A 118 -7.52 3.64 -3.01
C TRP A 118 -6.84 2.46 -2.32
N LEU A 119 -7.38 2.01 -1.18
CA LEU A 119 -6.85 0.85 -0.48
C LEU A 119 -7.04 -0.45 -1.27
N ASN A 120 -8.17 -0.64 -1.95
CA ASN A 120 -8.36 -1.82 -2.81
C ASN A 120 -7.40 -1.78 -4.01
N ILE A 121 -7.23 -0.63 -4.65
CA ILE A 121 -6.26 -0.48 -5.76
C ILE A 121 -4.85 -0.82 -5.28
N LEU A 122 -4.44 -0.28 -4.12
CA LEU A 122 -3.13 -0.56 -3.53
C LEU A 122 -2.92 -2.06 -3.28
N LEU A 123 -3.90 -2.75 -2.69
CA LEU A 123 -3.76 -4.19 -2.43
C LEU A 123 -3.70 -4.98 -3.74
N LEU A 124 -4.47 -4.62 -4.77
CA LEU A 124 -4.36 -5.24 -6.09
C LEU A 124 -2.98 -4.97 -6.74
N ASP A 125 -2.47 -3.73 -6.65
CA ASP A 125 -1.15 -3.35 -7.18
C ASP A 125 0.00 -4.06 -6.46
N MET A 126 -0.18 -4.38 -5.17
CA MET A 126 0.75 -5.20 -4.39
C MET A 126 0.69 -6.70 -4.73
N GLY A 127 -0.19 -7.10 -5.65
CA GLY A 127 -0.30 -8.47 -6.15
C GLY A 127 -1.25 -9.37 -5.37
N TYR A 128 -2.11 -8.81 -4.51
CA TYR A 128 -3.19 -9.58 -3.89
C TYR A 128 -4.37 -9.74 -4.86
N GLU A 129 -5.01 -10.90 -4.83
CA GLU A 129 -6.27 -11.15 -5.53
C GLU A 129 -7.45 -10.78 -4.62
N GLU A 130 -8.62 -10.43 -5.19
CA GLU A 130 -9.78 -9.93 -4.42
C GLU A 130 -10.27 -10.90 -3.32
N HIS A 131 -9.99 -12.19 -3.46
CA HIS A 131 -10.37 -13.22 -2.48
C HIS A 131 -9.31 -13.47 -1.40
N GLU A 132 -8.10 -12.92 -1.56
CA GLU A 132 -6.98 -13.04 -0.62
C GLU A 132 -6.98 -11.93 0.44
N TYR A 133 -7.89 -10.96 0.35
CA TYR A 133 -8.02 -9.92 1.35
C TYR A 133 -9.48 -9.52 1.58
N ARG A 134 -9.72 -8.87 2.71
CA ARG A 134 -11.02 -8.32 3.06
C ARG A 134 -10.83 -6.93 3.65
N VAL A 135 -11.46 -5.94 3.03
CA VAL A 135 -11.58 -4.58 3.58
C VAL A 135 -12.99 -4.39 4.11
N THR A 136 -13.12 -4.09 5.40
CA THR A 136 -14.39 -3.71 6.03
C THR A 136 -14.31 -2.29 6.59
N VAL A 137 -15.36 -1.51 6.38
CA VAL A 137 -15.47 -0.14 6.88
C VAL A 137 -16.61 -0.07 7.88
N ARG A 138 -16.32 0.36 9.10
CA ARG A 138 -17.31 0.57 10.17
C ARG A 138 -17.44 2.05 10.49
N ASN A 139 -18.68 2.51 10.61
CA ASN A 139 -19.03 3.89 10.96
C ASN A 139 -18.36 4.96 10.07
N GLY A 140 -17.97 4.58 8.85
CA GLY A 140 -17.25 5.44 7.90
C GLY A 140 -15.86 5.91 8.36
N ARG A 141 -15.32 5.40 9.46
CA ARG A 141 -14.05 5.90 10.04
C ARG A 141 -13.07 4.81 10.47
N THR A 142 -13.56 3.57 10.61
CA THR A 142 -12.72 2.45 11.04
C THR A 142 -12.60 1.45 9.90
N PHE A 143 -11.38 1.28 9.40
CA PHE A 143 -11.03 0.30 8.37
C PHE A 143 -10.40 -0.92 9.04
N SER A 144 -10.93 -2.11 8.76
CA SER A 144 -10.26 -3.37 9.07
C SER A 144 -9.87 -4.04 7.76
N VAL A 145 -8.57 -4.23 7.60
CA VAL A 145 -7.92 -4.82 6.43
C VAL A 145 -7.33 -6.13 6.89
N GLU A 146 -7.84 -7.23 6.36
CA GLU A 146 -7.44 -8.57 6.75
C GLU A 146 -6.96 -9.33 5.53
N GLN A 147 -5.76 -9.88 5.60
CA GLN A 147 -5.34 -10.89 4.65
C GLN A 147 -6.08 -12.19 4.96
N VAL A 148 -6.83 -12.69 3.99
CA VAL A 148 -7.53 -13.96 4.05
C VAL A 148 -6.52 -15.02 3.65
N ILE A 149 -6.16 -15.90 4.59
CA ILE A 149 -5.19 -16.97 4.34
C ILE A 149 -5.83 -17.99 3.39
N ALA A 150 -5.65 -17.77 2.08
CA ALA A 150 -5.75 -18.80 1.08
C ALA A 150 -4.38 -19.48 1.00
N ASP A 151 -4.28 -20.69 1.56
CA ASP A 151 -3.17 -21.65 1.45
C ASP A 151 -1.78 -21.04 1.10
N GLN A 152 -0.99 -20.66 2.12
CA GLN A 152 0.33 -20.02 1.96
C GLN A 152 1.32 -20.79 1.07
N ARG A 153 1.05 -22.07 0.77
CA ARG A 153 1.78 -22.88 -0.21
C ARG A 153 1.76 -22.28 -1.61
N ALA A 154 0.65 -21.69 -2.04
CA ALA A 154 0.52 -21.16 -3.41
C ALA A 154 1.40 -19.93 -3.68
N ARG A 155 1.69 -19.11 -2.65
CA ARG A 155 2.58 -17.94 -2.79
C ARG A 155 4.06 -18.32 -2.75
N SER A 156 4.46 -19.27 -1.89
CA SER A 156 5.82 -19.82 -1.89
C SER A 156 6.16 -20.53 -3.21
N ASP A 157 5.17 -21.17 -3.86
CA ASP A 157 5.37 -21.86 -5.14
C ASP A 157 5.49 -20.90 -6.34
N ARG A 158 4.98 -19.66 -6.24
CA ARG A 158 5.16 -18.63 -7.29
C ARG A 158 6.58 -18.04 -7.27
N GLU A 159 7.20 -17.94 -6.09
CA GLU A 159 8.61 -17.51 -5.93
C GLU A 159 9.61 -18.61 -6.31
N GLY A 160 9.23 -19.89 -6.15
CA GLY A 160 10.09 -21.05 -6.48
C GLY A 160 10.05 -21.51 -7.94
N ARG A 161 9.26 -20.87 -8.81
CA ARG A 161 9.03 -21.33 -10.20
C ARG A 161 10.00 -20.73 -11.23
N PHE A 162 10.93 -19.88 -10.77
CA PHE A 162 12.07 -19.39 -11.53
C PHE A 162 13.37 -19.91 -10.89
N ASN A 163 13.53 -21.23 -10.88
CA ASN A 163 14.82 -21.91 -10.76
C ASN A 163 14.97 -22.86 -11.93
#